data_AF-A0A2N9NU46-F1
#
_entry.id   AF-A0A2N9NU46-F1
#
_cell.length_a   1.000
_cell.length_b   1.000
_cell.length_c   1.000
_cell.angle_alpha   90.00
_cell.angle_beta   90.00
_cell.angle_gamma   90.00
#
_symmetry.space_group_name_H-M   'P 1'
#
loop_
_entity.id
_entity.type
_entity.pdbx_description
1 polymer ?
#
loop_
_entity_poly.entity_id
_entity_poly.type
_entity_poly.pdbx_seq_one_letter_code
_entity_poly.pdbx_strand_id
1 'polypeptide(L)' 'MPRHRLNRHCGKLNLTQDEKLTIAGLLLFGKNPQRFLLQAKMRCARFKGNNEVEFLDLKVIEGDIIQQVWYELVDPQPQS' A
#
# COMPACT_ATOMS: atom_id res chain seq x y z
N MET A 1 -24.44 -12.83 -2.45
CA MET A 1 -23.88 -11.53 -2.85
C MET A 1 -23.78 -11.49 -4.37
N PRO A 2 -24.50 -10.60 -5.09
CA PRO A 2 -24.60 -10.64 -6.54
C PRO A 2 -23.31 -10.12 -7.22
N ARG A 3 -22.74 -10.96 -8.10
CA ARG A 3 -21.38 -10.87 -8.69
C ARG A 3 -21.19 -9.82 -9.81
N HIS A 4 -22.20 -9.00 -10.12
CA HIS A 4 -22.25 -8.18 -11.35
C HIS A 4 -21.73 -6.71 -11.19
N ARG A 5 -21.42 -6.24 -9.97
CA ARG A 5 -21.25 -4.79 -9.71
C ARG A 5 -19.84 -4.22 -9.84
N LEU A 6 -18.81 -5.04 -10.09
CA LEU A 6 -17.41 -4.57 -10.14
C LEU A 6 -16.94 -4.11 -11.53
N ASN A 7 -17.63 -4.51 -12.61
CA ASN A 7 -17.12 -4.36 -13.98
C ASN A 7 -17.14 -2.92 -14.53
N ARG A 8 -17.86 -1.98 -13.91
CA ARG A 8 -18.05 -0.63 -14.49
C ARG A 8 -16.93 0.39 -14.18
N HIS A 9 -16.09 0.12 -13.17
CA HIS A 9 -15.02 1.06 -12.74
C HIS A 9 -13.59 0.50 -12.94
N CYS A 10 -13.38 -0.82 -12.85
CA CYS A 10 -12.06 -1.45 -13.05
C CYS A 10 -11.66 -1.63 -14.52
N GLY A 11 -12.60 -1.55 -15.48
CA GLY A 11 -12.31 -1.73 -16.90
C GLY A 11 -11.43 -0.63 -17.52
N LYS A 12 -11.42 0.59 -16.96
CA LYS A 12 -10.59 1.70 -17.46
C LYS A 12 -9.10 1.59 -17.08
N LEU A 13 -8.79 0.77 -16.08
CA LEU A 13 -7.44 0.62 -15.52
C LEU A 13 -6.84 -0.76 -15.81
N ASN A 14 -7.52 -1.61 -16.59
CA ASN A 14 -7.11 -2.98 -16.92
C ASN A 14 -6.72 -3.80 -15.67
N LEU A 15 -7.44 -3.63 -14.57
CA LEU A 15 -7.09 -4.26 -13.30
C LEU A 15 -7.62 -5.68 -13.15
N THR A 16 -8.31 -6.20 -14.17
CA THR A 16 -8.85 -7.56 -14.23
C THR A 16 -8.41 -8.24 -15.52
N GLN A 17 -7.93 -9.47 -15.43
CA GLN A 17 -7.57 -10.34 -16.55
C GLN A 17 -8.21 -11.71 -16.32
N ASP A 18 -8.92 -12.24 -17.31
CA ASP A 18 -9.59 -13.56 -17.23
C ASP A 18 -10.46 -13.73 -15.98
N GLU A 19 -11.26 -12.71 -15.66
CA GLU A 19 -12.11 -12.62 -14.46
C GLU A 19 -11.37 -12.65 -13.11
N LYS A 20 -10.02 -12.63 -13.14
CA LYS A 20 -9.18 -12.54 -11.95
C LYS A 20 -8.68 -11.12 -11.76
N LEU A 21 -8.53 -10.72 -10.50
CA LEU A 21 -7.92 -9.46 -10.13
C LEU A 21 -6.41 -9.53 -10.41
N THR A 22 -5.86 -8.52 -11.08
CA THR A 22 -4.41 -8.38 -11.27
C THR A 22 -3.73 -8.01 -9.95
N ILE A 23 -2.39 -8.14 -9.90
CA ILE A 23 -1.58 -7.64 -8.77
C ILE A 23 -1.82 -6.14 -8.55
N ALA A 24 -1.90 -5.33 -9.61
CA ALA A 24 -2.20 -3.90 -9.49
C ALA A 24 -3.58 -3.66 -8.85
N GLY A 25 -4.60 -4.41 -9.27
CA GLY A 25 -5.95 -4.32 -8.69
C GLY A 25 -5.97 -4.73 -7.21
N LEU A 26 -5.21 -5.76 -6.85
CA LEU A 26 -5.04 -6.21 -5.48
C LEU A 26 -4.31 -5.16 -4.61
N LEU A 27 -3.27 -4.52 -5.14
CA LEU A 27 -2.52 -3.51 -4.42
C LEU A 27 -3.31 -2.20 -4.24
N LEU A 28 -4.13 -1.82 -5.23
CA LEU A 28 -4.92 -0.59 -5.21
C LEU A 28 -6.21 -0.71 -4.38
N PHE A 29 -6.86 -1.87 -4.41
CA PHE A 29 -8.22 -2.03 -3.86
C PHE A 29 -8.38 -3.27 -2.96
N GLY A 30 -7.31 -4.02 -2.71
CA GLY A 30 -7.35 -5.18 -1.83
C GLY A 30 -7.47 -4.75 -0.37
N LYS A 31 -8.45 -5.28 0.35
CA LYS A 31 -8.63 -5.00 1.79
C LYS A 31 -7.42 -5.43 2.65
N ASN A 32 -6.68 -6.45 2.19
CA ASN A 32 -5.47 -6.96 2.85
C ASN A 32 -4.60 -7.65 1.78
N PRO A 33 -3.82 -6.89 0.98
CA PRO A 33 -2.99 -7.44 -0.08
C PRO A 33 -1.88 -8.36 0.48
N GLN A 34 -1.49 -8.19 1.74
CA GLN A 34 -0.43 -8.94 2.42
C GLN A 34 -0.72 -10.43 2.51
N ARG A 35 -2.01 -10.84 2.49
CA ARG A 35 -2.41 -12.26 2.45
C ARG A 35 -2.01 -12.97 1.16
N PHE A 36 -1.87 -12.24 0.06
CA PHE A 36 -1.53 -12.79 -1.25
C PHE A 36 -0.12 -12.39 -1.69
N LEU A 37 0.34 -11.21 -1.26
CA LEU A 37 1.66 -10.66 -1.54
C LEU A 37 2.26 -10.18 -0.22
N LEU A 38 3.03 -11.04 0.46
CA LEU A 38 3.65 -10.71 1.76
C LEU A 38 4.53 -9.44 1.71
N GLN A 39 5.06 -9.12 0.52
CA GLN A 39 5.88 -7.93 0.27
C GLN A 39 5.06 -6.67 -0.05
N ALA A 40 3.73 -6.74 -0.06
CA ALA A 40 2.86 -5.57 -0.27
C ALA A 40 2.82 -4.69 1.00
N LYS A 41 3.98 -4.19 1.42
CA LYS A 41 4.17 -3.39 2.62
C LYS A 41 5.15 -2.27 2.31
N MET A 42 4.91 -1.08 2.85
CA MET A 42 5.86 0.02 2.77
C MET A 42 6.75 0.02 4.01
N ARG A 43 8.06 0.18 3.83
CA ARG A 43 9.03 0.24 4.92
C ARG A 43 9.72 1.60 4.87
N CYS A 44 9.48 2.43 5.87
CA CYS A 44 10.07 3.75 5.99
C CYS A 44 11.10 3.72 7.11
N ALA A 45 12.38 3.90 6.77
CA ALA A 45 13.46 4.02 7.74
C ALA A 45 13.85 5.49 7.85
N ARG A 46 13.92 6.00 9.09
CA ARG A 46 14.34 7.37 9.37
C ARG A 46 15.69 7.37 10.05
N PHE A 47 16.59 8.23 9.58
CA PHE A 47 17.93 8.43 10.13
C PHE A 47 18.11 9.89 10.55
N LYS A 48 18.88 10.14 11.61
CA LYS A 48 19.17 11.50 12.08
C LYS A 48 20.44 12.02 11.41
N GLY A 49 20.28 13.06 10.58
CA GLY A 49 21.39 13.70 9.87
C GLY A 49 21.91 12.89 8.67
N ASN A 50 23.06 13.29 8.14
CA ASN A 50 23.66 12.70 6.93
C ASN A 50 24.54 11.47 7.22
N ASN A 51 24.72 11.11 8.49
CA ASN A 51 25.51 9.96 8.88
C ASN A 51 24.54 8.82 9.19
N GLU A 52 24.63 7.72 8.46
CA GLU A 52 23.79 6.51 8.57
C GLU A 52 23.85 5.80 9.95
N VAL A 53 24.53 6.41 10.93
CA VAL A 53 24.86 5.83 12.24
C VAL A 53 23.74 6.04 13.27
N GLU A 54 22.92 7.09 13.14
CA GLU A 54 21.78 7.33 14.04
C GLU A 54 20.46 6.88 13.40
N PHE A 55 20.14 5.59 13.52
CA PHE A 55 18.82 5.04 13.19
C PHE A 55 17.78 5.56 14.19
N LEU A 56 16.77 6.29 13.70
CA LEU A 56 15.70 6.83 14.53
C LEU A 56 14.58 5.82 14.71
N ASP A 57 14.03 5.31 13.60
CA ASP A 57 12.93 4.35 13.61
C ASP A 57 12.75 3.66 12.25
N LEU A 58 12.12 2.49 12.26
CA LEU A 58 11.63 1.78 11.08
C LEU A 58 10.13 1.54 11.24
N LYS A 59 9.34 2.19 10.39
CA LYS A 59 7.90 1.99 10.33
C LYS A 59 7.56 1.03 9.20
N VAL A 60 6.75 0.02 9.48
CA VAL A 60 6.18 -0.89 8.48
C VAL A 60 4.70 -0.58 8.35
N ILE A 61 4.27 -0.19 7.16
CA ILE A 61 2.90 0.22 6.85
C ILE A 61 2.27 -0.85 5.97
N GLU A 62 1.15 -1.41 6.43
CA GLU A 62 0.34 -2.41 5.74
C GLU A 62 -1.00 -1.80 5.27
N GLY A 63 -1.86 -2.59 4.63
CA GLY A 63 -3.04 -2.11 3.89
C GLY A 63 -2.80 -1.99 2.39
N ASP A 64 -3.75 -1.39 1.67
CA ASP A 64 -3.59 -1.09 0.23
C ASP A 64 -2.61 0.07 0.00
N ILE A 65 -2.17 0.25 -1.25
CA ILE A 65 -1.16 1.25 -1.59
C ILE A 65 -1.64 2.70 -1.36
N ILE A 66 -2.94 2.95 -1.43
CA ILE A 66 -3.51 4.29 -1.18
C ILE A 66 -3.40 4.59 0.31
N GLN A 67 -3.77 3.63 1.16
CA GLN A 67 -3.60 3.75 2.61
C GLN A 67 -2.13 3.94 2.98
N GLN A 68 -1.22 3.17 2.38
CA GLN A 68 0.22 3.27 2.64
C GLN A 68 0.75 4.68 2.35
N VAL A 69 0.44 5.24 1.17
CA VAL A 69 0.84 6.60 0.79
C VAL A 69 0.18 7.66 1.68
N TRP A 70 -1.08 7.47 2.03
CA TRP A 70 -1.79 8.42 2.89
C TRP A 70 -1.18 8.49 4.29
N TYR A 71 -0.75 7.35 4.85
CA TYR A 71 -0.04 7.33 6.14
C TYR A 71 1.29 8.08 6.12
N GLU A 72 2.02 8.08 5.00
CA GLU A 72 3.25 8.84 4.84
C GLU A 72 3.00 10.36 4.80
N LEU A 73 1.98 10.79 4.03
CA LEU A 73 1.65 12.21 3.88
C LEU A 73 1.12 12.85 5.18
N VAL A 74 0.58 12.05 6.09
CA VAL A 74 0.00 12.49 7.36
C VAL A 74 0.94 12.18 8.53
N ASP A 75 2.12 11.60 8.30
CA ASP A 75 3.01 11.19 9.40
C ASP A 75 3.42 12.43 10.23
N PRO A 76 2.97 12.56 11.49
CA PRO A 76 3.35 13.69 12.32
C PRO A 76 4.87 13.67 12.46
N GLN A 77 5.51 14.76 12.04
CA GLN A 77 6.92 14.99 12.31
C GLN A 77 7.13 14.83 13.82
N PRO A 78 8.18 14.12 14.28
CA PRO A 78 8.49 14.04 15.70
C PRO A 78 8.64 15.47 16.20
N GLN A 79 7.84 15.84 17.19
CA GLN A 79 8.12 17.04 17.96
C GLN A 79 9.48 16.81 18.62
N SER A 80 10.44 17.64 18.19
CA SER A 80 11.82 17.64 18.66
C SER A 80 11.91 18.05 20.12
#